data_AF-A0A3P7D759-F1
#
_entry.id   AF-A0A3P7D759-F1
#
_cell.length_a   1.000
_cell.length_b   1.000
_cell.length_c   1.000
_cell.angle_alpha   90.00
_cell.angle_beta   90.00
_cell.angle_gamma   90.00
#
_symmetry.space_group_name_H-M   'P 1'
#
loop_
_entity.id
_entity.type
_entity.pdbx_description
1 polymer ?
#
loop_
_entity_poly.entity_id
_entity_poly.type
_entity_poly.pdbx_seq_one_letter_code
_entity_poly.pdbx_strand_id
1 'polypeptide(L)'
;MSQLVTISKCADTMGSSVRNFQILLMSLDPACILETRLLESGDIEYFVHYLECDRRLDEWVTIDRIEQNSKFTSSSPPDGVLKIPGQSDGRLTRNQKRRYDEMNHVTSELDTADSITQRLEKEHQKFTRVKFIDHIRFGKYEIGTWYFSPYPEEYRKLKYLWICEFCLKYMKFEKTWIRHMLHECRQHQPPGREIYKKDNIRVFEVDGDQHKVPILFRIETFDYFTILQLYCQNLCLLAKLFLDHKTLYYDVAPFLFYVLCEVDTTGCHIVGYFSKRFSVENNNLACILTLPPFQRRGYGKFLISLSYELAKIENLIGSPEKPLSDLGRLSYKSYWEKVIFNYLLEYSDSSIEEIR
;
A
#
# COMPACT_ATOMS: atom_id res chain seq x y z
N MET A 1 0.21 28.27 2.46
CA MET A 1 -0.60 28.42 1.23
C MET A 1 0.02 27.50 0.19
N SER A 2 -0.74 26.57 -0.38
CA SER A 2 -0.26 25.69 -1.46
C SER A 2 -0.09 26.51 -2.74
N GLN A 3 1.12 26.53 -3.30
CA GLN A 3 1.43 27.29 -4.50
C GLN A 3 0.95 26.50 -5.73
N LEU A 4 0.09 27.12 -6.54
CA LEU A 4 -0.37 26.55 -7.80
C LEU A 4 0.71 26.73 -8.86
N VAL A 5 1.01 25.65 -9.57
CA VAL A 5 2.03 25.60 -10.62
C VAL A 5 1.56 24.77 -11.80
N THR A 6 2.27 24.85 -12.91
CA THR A 6 2.06 23.99 -14.07
C THR A 6 3.30 23.13 -14.27
N ILE A 7 3.14 21.83 -14.42
CA ILE A 7 4.26 20.89 -14.57
C ILE A 7 4.38 20.45 -16.03
N SER A 8 5.60 20.57 -16.58
CA SER A 8 5.92 19.98 -17.87
C SER A 8 6.22 18.49 -17.70
N LYS A 9 5.50 17.65 -18.45
CA LYS A 9 5.84 16.22 -18.56
C LYS A 9 6.87 16.01 -19.66
N CYS A 10 8.04 15.47 -19.31
CA CYS A 10 8.93 14.85 -20.28
C CYS A 10 8.25 13.59 -20.85
N ALA A 11 8.44 13.35 -22.15
CA ALA A 11 7.71 12.36 -22.96
C ALA A 11 7.92 10.87 -22.57
N ASP A 12 8.58 10.56 -21.46
CA ASP A 12 9.11 9.21 -21.19
C ASP A 12 8.21 8.32 -20.31
N THR A 13 6.99 8.73 -19.94
CA THR A 13 6.08 7.93 -19.09
C THR A 13 4.75 7.53 -19.73
N MET A 14 4.56 7.75 -21.03
CA MET A 14 3.41 7.18 -21.75
C MET A 14 3.72 5.73 -22.12
N GLY A 15 3.11 4.79 -21.40
CA GLY A 15 3.13 3.36 -21.73
C GLY A 15 2.80 3.10 -23.20
N SER A 16 3.44 2.08 -23.77
CA SER A 16 3.57 1.73 -25.18
C SER A 16 2.29 1.33 -25.92
N SER A 17 1.18 2.07 -25.77
CA SER A 17 -0.08 1.75 -26.45
C SER A 17 -0.92 2.97 -26.78
N VAL A 18 -0.37 4.00 -27.43
CA VAL A 18 -1.07 4.77 -28.50
C VAL A 18 0.01 5.44 -29.36
N ARG A 19 0.43 4.81 -30.47
CA ARG A 19 1.12 5.52 -31.55
C ARG A 19 0.08 5.98 -32.54
N ASN A 20 -0.49 7.17 -32.31
CA ASN A 20 -1.12 7.94 -33.37
C ASN A 20 -0.41 9.29 -33.46
N PHE A 21 0.04 9.61 -34.67
CA PHE A 21 0.68 10.86 -35.05
C PHE A 21 -0.20 12.05 -34.66
N GLN A 22 0.10 12.68 -33.53
CA GLN A 22 -0.38 14.01 -33.22
C GLN A 22 0.72 14.72 -32.44
N ILE A 23 1.13 15.86 -33.01
CA ILE A 23 1.99 16.93 -32.52
C ILE A 23 2.43 16.78 -31.05
N LEU A 24 3.76 16.80 -30.85
CA LEU A 24 4.48 16.82 -29.56
C LEU A 24 4.11 18.08 -28.75
N LEU A 25 2.90 18.15 -28.22
CA LEU A 25 2.51 19.13 -27.22
C LEU A 25 3.09 18.66 -25.88
N MET A 26 4.01 19.45 -25.33
CA MET A 26 4.36 19.35 -23.91
C MET A 26 3.04 19.49 -23.13
N SER A 27 2.52 18.38 -22.60
CA SER A 27 1.30 18.42 -21.80
C SER A 27 1.63 19.13 -20.50
N LEU A 28 1.00 20.27 -20.30
CA LEU A 28 1.11 21.09 -19.11
C LEU A 28 0.01 20.69 -18.13
N ASP A 29 0.40 20.05 -17.03
CA ASP A 29 -0.57 19.58 -16.04
C ASP A 29 -0.63 20.55 -14.84
N PRO A 30 -1.82 21.02 -14.44
CA PRO A 30 -1.96 21.88 -13.28
C PRO A 30 -1.69 21.08 -12.00
N ALA A 31 -0.84 21.62 -11.14
CA ALA A 31 -0.46 20.98 -9.89
C ALA A 31 -0.35 21.99 -8.74
N CYS A 32 -0.29 21.49 -7.51
CA CYS A 32 0.04 22.28 -6.34
C CYS A 32 1.30 21.75 -5.67
N ILE A 33 2.20 22.65 -5.28
CA ILE A 33 3.36 22.30 -4.47
C ILE A 33 2.86 22.07 -3.04
N LEU A 34 3.09 20.86 -2.55
CA LEU A 34 2.75 20.44 -1.20
C LEU A 34 3.93 20.58 -0.24
N GLU A 35 5.14 20.30 -0.69
CA GLU A 35 6.37 20.37 0.12
C GLU A 35 7.60 20.66 -0.75
N THR A 36 8.67 21.15 -0.13
CA THR A 36 9.95 21.47 -0.78
C THR A 36 11.09 20.89 0.07
N ARG A 37 12.08 20.24 -0.56
CA ARG A 37 13.27 19.72 0.13
C ARG A 37 14.56 20.18 -0.54
N LEU A 38 15.60 20.40 0.27
CA LEU A 38 16.97 20.62 -0.18
C LEU A 38 17.73 19.30 -0.15
N LEU A 39 18.33 18.93 -1.28
CA LEU A 39 19.17 17.73 -1.40
C LEU A 39 20.59 18.02 -0.88
N GLU A 40 21.34 16.95 -0.56
CA GLU A 40 22.75 17.06 -0.17
C GLU A 40 23.62 17.65 -1.28
N SER A 41 23.20 17.53 -2.55
CA SER A 41 23.85 18.17 -3.70
C SER A 41 23.69 19.70 -3.74
N GLY A 42 22.78 20.26 -2.94
CA GLY A 42 22.39 21.68 -2.99
C GLY A 42 21.18 21.96 -3.90
N ASP A 43 20.70 20.97 -4.64
CA ASP A 43 19.51 21.11 -5.50
C ASP A 43 18.21 21.09 -4.68
N ILE A 44 17.17 21.72 -5.22
CA ILE A 44 15.84 21.80 -4.60
C ILE A 44 14.85 20.93 -5.39
N GLU A 45 14.11 20.07 -4.67
CA GLU A 45 12.99 19.30 -5.23
C GLU A 45 11.66 19.74 -4.59
N TYR A 46 10.60 19.68 -5.39
CA TYR A 46 9.23 20.05 -5.00
C TYR A 46 8.32 18.82 -5.10
N PHE A 47 7.60 18.52 -4.03
CA PHE A 47 6.57 17.48 -4.06
C PHE A 47 5.27 18.07 -4.59
N VAL A 48 4.78 17.53 -5.71
CA VAL A 48 3.64 18.09 -6.43
C VAL A 48 2.46 17.14 -6.42
N HIS A 49 1.27 17.71 -6.22
CA HIS A 49 0.00 17.01 -6.41
C HIS A 49 -0.73 17.58 -7.61
N TYR A 50 -1.02 16.72 -8.57
CA TYR A 50 -1.76 17.06 -9.79
C TYR A 50 -3.24 17.25 -9.48
N LEU A 51 -3.80 18.40 -9.88
CA LEU A 51 -5.20 18.71 -9.58
C LEU A 51 -6.13 17.69 -10.26
N GLU A 52 -7.20 17.30 -9.55
CA GLU A 52 -8.21 16.34 -10.01
C GLU A 52 -7.67 14.93 -10.35
N CYS A 53 -6.41 14.66 -10.00
CA CYS A 53 -5.75 13.40 -10.25
C CYS A 53 -5.63 12.58 -8.96
N ASP A 54 -5.54 11.25 -9.12
CA ASP A 54 -5.25 10.34 -8.00
C ASP A 54 -3.85 10.62 -7.45
N ARG A 55 -3.74 10.66 -6.11
CA ARG A 55 -2.48 10.90 -5.38
C ARG A 55 -1.36 9.91 -5.72
N ARG A 56 -1.67 8.76 -6.33
CA ARG A 56 -0.66 7.84 -6.88
C ARG A 56 0.26 8.46 -7.94
N LEU A 57 -0.19 9.57 -8.55
CA LEU A 57 0.58 10.32 -9.55
C LEU A 57 1.47 11.38 -8.92
N ASP A 58 1.36 11.63 -7.61
CA ASP A 58 2.17 12.62 -6.92
C ASP A 58 3.65 12.20 -6.90
N GLU A 59 4.53 13.17 -7.12
CA GLU A 59 5.97 12.93 -7.34
C GLU A 59 6.82 14.12 -6.86
N TRP A 60 8.13 13.86 -6.70
CA TRP A 60 9.14 14.89 -6.53
C TRP A 60 9.64 15.36 -7.91
N VAL A 61 9.61 16.66 -8.16
CA VAL A 61 10.09 17.27 -9.41
C VAL A 61 11.15 18.33 -9.14
N THR A 62 12.08 18.52 -10.07
CA THR A 62 13.05 19.62 -10.04
C THR A 62 12.41 20.92 -10.56
N ILE A 63 13.06 22.06 -10.28
CA ILE A 63 12.58 23.38 -10.73
C ILE A 63 12.40 23.45 -12.25
N ASP A 64 13.19 22.69 -13.01
CA ASP A 64 13.18 22.68 -14.48
C ASP A 64 11.87 22.14 -15.06
N ARG A 65 11.12 21.35 -14.28
CA ARG A 65 9.80 20.83 -14.66
C ARG A 65 8.66 21.78 -14.29
N ILE A 66 8.94 22.85 -13.55
CA ILE A 66 7.93 23.80 -13.07
C ILE A 66 7.89 25.00 -14.02
N GLU A 67 6.90 25.00 -14.92
CA GLU A 67 6.61 26.13 -15.78
C GLU A 67 5.93 27.22 -14.94
N GLN A 68 6.66 28.29 -14.66
CA GLN A 68 6.10 29.48 -14.04
C GLN A 68 5.22 30.20 -15.06
N ASN A 69 3.97 29.76 -15.21
CA ASN A 69 3.02 30.49 -16.03
C ASN A 69 2.75 31.87 -15.41
N SER A 70 3.32 32.88 -16.05
CA SER A 70 3.28 34.29 -15.76
C SER A 70 1.86 34.87 -15.80
N LYS A 71 1.04 34.61 -14.77
CA LYS A 71 -0.15 35.42 -14.41
C LYS A 71 -0.46 35.35 -12.91
N PHE A 72 0.51 35.68 -12.06
CA PHE A 72 0.21 36.25 -10.74
C PHE A 72 1.16 37.43 -10.54
N THR A 73 0.60 38.62 -10.64
CA THR A 73 1.30 39.89 -10.50
C THR A 73 1.96 39.98 -9.13
N SER A 74 3.24 40.31 -9.15
CA SER A 74 3.99 40.86 -8.04
C SER A 74 3.18 41.95 -7.32
N SER A 75 2.86 41.72 -6.06
CA SER A 75 2.65 42.80 -5.11
C SER A 75 3.63 42.60 -3.96
N SER A 76 4.82 43.17 -4.15
CA SER A 76 5.85 43.48 -3.13
C SER A 76 6.39 42.32 -2.27
N PRO A 77 7.69 42.31 -1.94
CA PRO A 77 8.19 41.40 -0.93
C PRO A 77 7.58 41.83 0.42
N PRO A 78 7.01 40.92 1.24
CA PRO A 78 6.81 41.24 2.64
C PRO A 78 8.21 41.40 3.23
N ASP A 79 8.54 42.63 3.61
CA ASP A 79 9.69 42.95 4.44
C ASP A 79 9.75 41.99 5.63
N GLY A 80 10.89 41.32 5.75
CA GLY A 80 11.08 40.30 6.75
C GLY A 80 12.23 39.39 6.38
N VAL A 81 13.45 39.91 6.48
CA VAL A 81 14.63 39.09 6.73
C VAL A 81 14.35 38.26 7.99
N LEU A 82 13.78 37.06 7.82
CA LEU A 82 13.72 36.07 8.87
C LEU A 82 15.05 35.35 8.89
N LYS A 83 15.88 35.82 9.84
CA LYS A 83 17.05 35.14 10.37
C LYS A 83 16.81 33.64 10.46
N ILE A 84 17.81 32.88 10.03
CA ILE A 84 17.98 31.44 10.24
C ILE A 84 17.54 31.04 11.66
N PRO A 85 16.63 30.06 11.80
CA PRO A 85 16.65 29.20 12.98
C PRO A 85 16.45 27.73 12.57
N GLY A 86 17.54 26.97 12.61
CA GLY A 86 17.52 25.51 12.75
C GLY A 86 17.11 24.74 11.50
N GLN A 87 18.02 23.87 11.05
CA GLN A 87 17.70 22.69 10.27
C GLN A 87 16.41 22.05 10.80
N SER A 88 15.30 22.12 10.06
CA SER A 88 14.23 21.17 10.23
C SER A 88 14.68 19.87 9.59
N ASP A 89 15.57 19.17 10.31
CA ASP A 89 15.68 17.73 10.23
C ASP A 89 14.24 17.19 10.23
N GLY A 90 13.89 16.28 9.31
CA GLY A 90 12.54 15.68 9.19
C GLY A 90 12.06 14.88 10.41
N ARG A 91 12.55 15.23 11.60
CA ARG A 91 12.13 14.79 12.90
C ARG A 91 10.73 15.34 13.20
N LEU A 92 9.86 14.39 13.51
CA LEU A 92 8.59 14.68 14.13
C LEU A 92 8.80 15.51 15.39
N THR A 93 7.99 16.56 15.56
CA THR A 93 7.97 17.26 16.84
C THR A 93 7.58 16.25 17.94
N ARG A 94 8.05 16.46 19.17
CA ARG A 94 7.76 15.58 20.32
C ARG A 94 6.25 15.32 20.51
N ASN A 95 5.43 16.30 20.14
CA ASN A 95 3.96 16.20 20.17
C ASN A 95 3.42 15.34 19.01
N GLN A 96 4.00 15.46 17.81
CA GLN A 96 3.65 14.60 16.67
C GLN A 96 4.08 13.14 16.87
N LYS A 97 5.25 12.88 17.45
CA LYS A 97 5.72 11.51 17.78
C LYS A 97 4.82 10.84 18.83
N ARG A 98 4.45 11.58 19.88
CA ARG A 98 3.54 11.08 20.92
C ARG A 98 2.14 10.75 20.37
N ARG A 99 1.57 11.62 19.54
CA ARG A 99 0.26 11.34 18.89
C ARG A 99 0.33 10.15 17.93
N TYR A 100 1.44 10.03 17.19
CA TYR A 100 1.68 8.90 16.29
C TYR A 100 1.77 7.57 17.06
N ASP A 101 2.47 7.55 18.20
CA ASP A 101 2.59 6.35 19.05
C ASP A 101 1.25 6.02 19.76
N GLU A 102 0.49 7.02 20.20
CA GLU A 102 -0.85 6.87 20.79
C GLU A 102 -1.88 6.31 19.78
N MET A 103 -1.79 6.69 18.50
CA MET A 103 -2.63 6.15 17.42
C MET A 103 -2.31 4.69 17.06
N ASN A 104 -1.07 4.24 17.30
CA ASN A 104 -0.62 2.86 17.02
C ASN A 104 -0.98 1.86 18.15
N HIS A 105 -1.46 2.33 19.30
CA HIS A 105 -1.71 1.54 20.51
C HIS A 105 -3.15 1.64 21.04
N VAL A 106 -4.14 1.85 20.17
CA VAL A 106 -5.54 1.93 20.61
C VAL A 106 -5.97 0.61 21.27
N THR A 107 -6.12 0.65 22.59
CA THR A 107 -6.70 -0.43 23.38
C THR A 107 -8.16 -0.62 23.00
N SER A 108 -8.48 -1.87 22.64
CA SER A 108 -9.81 -2.42 22.43
C SER A 108 -10.79 -2.02 23.52
N GLU A 109 -11.69 -1.07 23.24
CA GLU A 109 -13.01 -0.98 23.86
C GLU A 109 -14.05 -0.66 22.79
N LEU A 110 -15.24 -1.26 22.97
CA LEU A 110 -16.24 -1.58 21.95
C LEU A 110 -16.93 -0.37 21.27
N ASP A 111 -17.43 -0.64 20.06
CA ASP A 111 -18.60 -0.02 19.39
C ASP A 111 -18.54 1.39 18.77
N THR A 112 -17.40 1.84 18.21
CA THR A 112 -17.43 2.89 17.16
C THR A 112 -16.31 2.76 16.09
N ALA A 113 -16.17 1.57 15.49
CA ALA A 113 -15.10 1.24 14.54
C ALA A 113 -15.00 2.20 13.32
N ASP A 114 -16.10 2.76 12.83
CA ASP A 114 -16.09 3.62 11.64
C ASP A 114 -15.67 5.06 11.93
N SER A 115 -16.08 5.62 13.07
CA SER A 115 -15.84 7.04 13.36
C SER A 115 -14.40 7.33 13.78
N ILE A 116 -13.76 6.39 14.48
CA ILE A 116 -12.37 6.49 14.91
C ILE A 116 -11.46 6.23 13.71
N THR A 117 -11.70 5.19 12.91
CA THR A 117 -10.91 4.90 11.70
C THR A 117 -10.99 6.07 10.71
N GLN A 118 -12.17 6.63 10.44
CA GLN A 118 -12.31 7.79 9.56
C GLN A 118 -11.66 9.07 10.11
N ARG A 119 -11.63 9.27 11.43
CA ARG A 119 -10.92 10.41 12.07
C ARG A 119 -9.42 10.22 11.96
N LEU A 120 -8.92 9.03 12.30
CA LEU A 120 -7.52 8.65 12.15
C LEU A 120 -7.09 8.79 10.70
N GLU A 121 -7.90 8.38 9.72
CA GLU A 121 -7.66 8.55 8.28
C GLU A 121 -7.55 10.01 7.85
N LYS A 122 -8.48 10.88 8.29
CA LYS A 122 -8.46 12.31 7.95
C LYS A 122 -7.28 13.04 8.58
N GLU A 123 -6.83 12.63 9.76
CA GLU A 123 -5.60 13.15 10.38
C GLU A 123 -4.33 12.56 9.74
N HIS A 124 -4.33 11.26 9.40
CA HIS A 124 -3.28 10.60 8.63
C HIS A 124 -3.07 11.29 7.28
N GLN A 125 -4.14 11.54 6.53
CA GLN A 125 -4.11 12.17 5.21
C GLN A 125 -3.50 13.57 5.21
N LYS A 126 -3.52 14.29 6.33
CA LYS A 126 -2.86 15.60 6.43
C LYS A 126 -1.36 15.46 6.71
N PHE A 127 -0.98 14.41 7.42
CA PHE A 127 0.39 14.15 7.87
C PHE A 127 1.22 13.34 6.85
N THR A 128 0.58 12.49 6.05
CA THR A 128 1.22 11.56 5.09
C THR A 128 1.10 11.98 3.63
N ARG A 129 0.97 13.30 3.39
CA ARG A 129 0.79 13.86 2.04
C ARG A 129 1.97 13.61 1.13
N VAL A 130 3.16 13.47 1.70
CA VAL A 130 4.41 13.38 0.96
C VAL A 130 5.00 11.98 1.12
N LYS A 131 5.29 11.35 -0.02
CA LYS A 131 5.97 10.06 -0.03
C LYS A 131 7.47 10.28 0.13
N PHE A 132 8.09 9.49 0.99
CA PHE A 132 9.53 9.58 1.26
C PHE A 132 10.34 8.57 0.44
N ILE A 133 9.84 7.34 0.34
CA ILE A 133 10.45 6.27 -0.43
C ILE A 133 9.87 6.34 -1.83
N ASP A 134 10.69 6.61 -2.83
CA ASP A 134 10.26 6.76 -4.22
C ASP A 134 10.17 5.40 -4.92
N HIS A 135 11.11 4.49 -4.64
CA HIS A 135 11.22 3.18 -5.29
C HIS A 135 11.56 2.07 -4.29
N ILE A 136 11.12 0.85 -4.60
CA ILE A 136 11.54 -0.36 -3.91
C ILE A 136 12.16 -1.37 -4.87
N ARG A 137 13.18 -2.10 -4.42
CA ARG A 137 13.59 -3.37 -5.03
C ARG A 137 12.84 -4.51 -4.35
N PHE A 138 12.09 -5.28 -5.15
CA PHE A 138 11.33 -6.44 -4.70
C PHE A 138 11.62 -7.63 -5.63
N GLY A 139 12.50 -8.54 -5.19
CA GLY A 139 13.03 -9.61 -6.03
C GLY A 139 13.71 -9.05 -7.29
N LYS A 140 13.25 -9.49 -8.46
CA LYS A 140 13.71 -8.97 -9.76
C LYS A 140 13.11 -7.63 -10.18
N TYR A 141 12.10 -7.13 -9.45
CA TYR A 141 11.36 -5.94 -9.81
C TYR A 141 11.90 -4.68 -9.12
N GLU A 142 11.90 -3.59 -9.87
CA GLU A 142 11.99 -2.23 -9.33
C GLU A 142 10.61 -1.59 -9.48
N ILE A 143 10.05 -1.10 -8.37
CA ILE A 143 8.65 -0.66 -8.30
C ILE A 143 8.59 0.74 -7.71
N GLY A 144 8.07 1.70 -8.48
CA GLY A 144 7.76 3.05 -7.99
C GLY A 144 6.59 3.02 -7.00
N THR A 145 6.70 3.75 -5.91
CA THR A 145 5.69 3.80 -4.84
C THR A 145 4.62 4.87 -5.13
N TRP A 146 3.41 4.63 -4.62
CA TRP A 146 2.26 5.52 -4.86
C TRP A 146 1.93 6.38 -3.66
N TYR A 147 2.07 5.82 -2.46
CA TYR A 147 1.66 6.48 -1.22
C TYR A 147 2.76 6.36 -0.16
N PHE A 148 2.69 7.24 0.83
CA PHE A 148 3.49 7.13 2.04
C PHE A 148 3.23 5.81 2.76
N SER A 149 4.31 5.17 3.25
CA SER A 149 4.27 4.04 4.17
C SER A 149 5.12 4.33 5.42
N PRO A 150 4.62 3.99 6.63
CA PRO A 150 5.22 4.34 7.91
C PRO A 150 6.39 3.43 8.31
N TYR A 151 7.37 3.25 7.42
CA TYR A 151 8.62 2.60 7.79
C TYR A 151 9.31 3.35 8.95
N PRO A 152 10.12 2.66 9.79
CA PRO A 152 10.80 3.29 10.92
C PRO A 152 11.58 4.54 10.54
N GLU A 153 11.75 5.47 11.48
CA GLU A 153 12.26 6.83 11.25
C GLU A 153 13.58 6.87 10.46
N GLU A 154 14.45 5.91 10.73
CA GLU A 154 15.74 5.70 10.07
C GLU A 154 15.68 5.33 8.58
N TYR A 155 14.50 4.97 8.06
CA TYR A 155 14.26 4.70 6.64
C TYR A 155 13.61 5.89 5.91
N ARG A 156 13.12 6.91 6.63
CA ARG A 156 12.40 8.05 6.03
C ARG A 156 13.26 8.92 5.12
N LYS A 157 14.59 8.88 5.26
CA LYS A 157 15.51 9.65 4.41
C LYS A 157 15.86 8.91 3.12
N LEU A 158 15.40 7.67 2.94
CA LEU A 158 15.77 6.84 1.81
C LEU A 158 14.78 7.02 0.66
N LYS A 159 15.30 7.39 -0.51
CA LYS A 159 14.52 7.35 -1.77
C LYS A 159 14.29 5.91 -2.25
N TYR A 160 15.12 4.97 -1.81
CA TYR A 160 15.16 3.59 -2.31
C TYR A 160 15.20 2.58 -1.16
N LEU A 161 14.33 1.57 -1.19
CA LEU A 161 14.24 0.53 -0.16
C LEU A 161 14.40 -0.87 -0.76
N TRP A 162 15.17 -1.74 -0.11
CA TRP A 162 15.41 -3.11 -0.56
C TRP A 162 14.58 -4.09 0.26
N ILE A 163 13.70 -4.85 -0.38
CA ILE A 163 12.77 -5.74 0.30
C ILE A 163 13.01 -7.18 -0.16
N CYS A 164 13.18 -8.09 0.79
CA CYS A 164 13.23 -9.53 0.55
C CYS A 164 11.87 -10.02 0.05
N GLU A 165 11.83 -10.74 -1.08
CA GLU A 165 10.57 -11.21 -1.65
C GLU A 165 9.89 -12.34 -0.87
N PHE A 166 10.65 -13.05 -0.02
CA PHE A 166 10.16 -14.19 0.74
C PHE A 166 9.76 -13.86 2.17
N CYS A 167 10.59 -13.16 2.95
CA CYS A 167 10.28 -12.82 4.34
C CYS A 167 9.83 -11.37 4.53
N LEU A 168 9.80 -10.58 3.45
CA LEU A 168 9.39 -9.17 3.42
C LEU A 168 10.23 -8.23 4.28
N LYS A 169 11.37 -8.70 4.82
CA LYS A 169 12.32 -7.85 5.54
C LYS A 169 12.81 -6.73 4.62
N TYR A 170 12.73 -5.51 5.12
CA TYR A 170 13.20 -4.30 4.45
C TYR A 170 14.60 -3.91 4.93
N MET A 171 15.41 -3.37 4.03
CA MET A 171 16.84 -3.07 4.23
C MET A 171 17.23 -1.78 3.52
N LYS A 172 18.21 -1.06 4.09
CA LYS A 172 18.65 0.25 3.60
C LYS A 172 19.53 0.17 2.37
N PHE A 173 20.39 -0.85 2.30
CA PHE A 173 21.45 -0.93 1.30
C PHE A 173 21.38 -2.23 0.51
N GLU A 174 21.77 -2.15 -0.76
CA GLU A 174 21.88 -3.31 -1.65
C GLU A 174 22.78 -4.40 -1.07
N LYS A 175 23.95 -4.04 -0.54
CA LYS A 175 24.91 -4.99 0.06
C LYS A 175 24.27 -5.81 1.18
N THR A 176 23.45 -5.17 2.03
CA THR A 176 22.74 -5.86 3.11
C THR A 176 21.64 -6.78 2.58
N TRP A 177 20.96 -6.37 1.50
CA TRP A 177 19.95 -7.18 0.83
C TRP A 177 20.55 -8.40 0.14
N ILE A 178 21.65 -8.25 -0.61
CA ILE A 178 22.37 -9.37 -1.22
C ILE A 178 22.84 -10.37 -0.17
N ARG A 179 23.48 -9.89 0.91
CA ARG A 179 23.91 -10.76 2.01
C ARG A 179 22.73 -11.49 2.64
N HIS A 180 21.62 -10.79 2.85
CA HIS A 180 20.40 -11.40 3.35
C HIS A 180 19.90 -12.52 2.44
N MET A 181 19.86 -12.29 1.14
CA MET A 181 19.33 -13.28 0.19
C MET A 181 20.24 -14.49 -0.03
N LEU A 182 21.55 -14.31 0.05
CA LEU A 182 22.51 -15.40 -0.17
C LEU A 182 22.82 -16.22 1.08
N HIS A 183 22.74 -15.61 2.27
CA HIS A 183 23.33 -16.21 3.48
C HIS A 183 22.44 -16.19 4.74
N GLU A 184 21.45 -15.30 4.82
CA GLU A 184 20.67 -15.13 6.06
C GLU A 184 19.24 -15.65 5.94
N CYS A 185 18.59 -15.42 4.80
CA CYS A 185 17.19 -15.78 4.58
C CYS A 185 17.06 -17.28 4.35
N ARG A 186 16.24 -17.93 5.16
CA ARG A 186 15.91 -19.36 5.03
C ARG A 186 14.50 -19.60 4.48
N GLN A 187 13.79 -18.53 4.14
CA GLN A 187 12.40 -18.58 3.69
C GLN A 187 12.35 -18.56 2.17
N HIS A 188 11.56 -19.47 1.59
CA HIS A 188 11.28 -19.56 0.15
C HIS A 188 9.78 -19.54 -0.15
N GLN A 189 8.96 -19.24 0.86
CA GLN A 189 7.51 -19.12 0.77
C GLN A 189 6.99 -18.28 1.94
N PRO A 190 5.76 -17.74 1.87
CA PRO A 190 5.12 -17.14 3.03
C PRO A 190 5.06 -18.13 4.22
N PRO A 191 5.21 -17.64 5.47
CA PRO A 191 4.94 -18.46 6.64
C PRO A 191 3.43 -18.78 6.72
N GLY A 192 3.04 -19.69 7.61
CA GLY A 192 1.63 -20.06 7.79
C GLY A 192 1.24 -21.32 7.01
N ARG A 193 -0.07 -21.51 6.84
CA ARG A 193 -0.66 -22.74 6.31
C ARG A 193 -0.97 -22.58 4.82
N GLU A 194 -0.49 -23.49 3.97
CA GLU A 194 -0.97 -23.59 2.59
C GLU A 194 -2.42 -24.08 2.59
N ILE A 195 -3.35 -23.27 2.07
CA ILE A 195 -4.79 -23.59 2.04
C ILE A 195 -5.33 -23.85 0.63
N TYR A 196 -4.55 -23.50 -0.41
CA TYR A 196 -4.92 -23.70 -1.80
C TYR A 196 -3.71 -24.01 -2.65
N LYS A 197 -3.85 -25.00 -3.52
CA LYS A 197 -2.82 -25.43 -4.45
C LYS A 197 -3.43 -25.89 -5.76
N LYS A 198 -3.08 -25.18 -6.85
CA LYS A 198 -3.42 -25.57 -8.21
C LYS A 198 -2.35 -25.04 -9.17
N ASP A 199 -1.83 -25.92 -10.03
CA ASP A 199 -0.80 -25.58 -11.02
C ASP A 199 0.41 -24.87 -10.37
N ASN A 200 0.77 -23.66 -10.85
CA ASN A 200 1.81 -22.81 -10.28
C ASN A 200 1.27 -21.78 -9.27
N ILE A 201 0.02 -21.90 -8.82
CA ILE A 201 -0.60 -20.98 -7.86
C ILE A 201 -0.71 -21.62 -6.48
N ARG A 202 -0.34 -20.86 -5.46
CA ARG A 202 -0.49 -21.23 -4.04
C ARG A 202 -1.13 -20.10 -3.26
N VAL A 203 -1.88 -20.46 -2.21
CA VAL A 203 -2.34 -19.49 -1.22
C VAL A 203 -1.98 -19.94 0.18
N PHE A 204 -1.37 -19.03 0.93
CA PHE A 204 -1.00 -19.23 2.33
C PHE A 204 -1.90 -18.39 3.22
N GLU A 205 -2.44 -19.01 4.26
CA GLU A 205 -3.13 -18.35 5.36
C GLU A 205 -2.13 -18.08 6.49
N VAL A 206 -1.98 -16.81 6.84
CA VAL A 206 -1.03 -16.31 7.84
C VAL A 206 -1.82 -15.62 8.94
N ASP A 207 -1.77 -16.17 10.15
CA ASP A 207 -2.42 -15.58 11.33
C ASP A 207 -1.51 -14.51 11.94
N GLY A 208 -2.05 -13.31 12.15
CA GLY A 208 -1.34 -12.22 12.80
C GLY A 208 -1.35 -12.31 14.34
N ASP A 209 -2.18 -13.19 14.93
CA ASP A 209 -2.26 -13.34 16.38
C ASP A 209 -1.24 -14.35 16.93
N GLN A 210 -0.35 -13.86 17.79
CA GLN A 210 0.64 -14.65 18.52
C GLN A 210 0.08 -15.36 19.76
N HIS A 211 -1.13 -15.02 20.22
CA HIS A 211 -1.67 -15.46 21.52
C HIS A 211 -2.50 -16.74 21.47
N LYS A 212 -2.84 -17.28 20.29
CA LYS A 212 -3.65 -18.50 20.16
C LYS A 212 -2.94 -19.80 20.57
N VAL A 213 -1.65 -19.75 20.95
CA VAL A 213 -0.91 -20.97 21.32
C VAL A 213 -0.78 -21.15 22.84
N PRO A 214 -1.16 -22.33 23.36
CA PRO A 214 -1.02 -22.67 24.77
C PRO A 214 0.41 -22.49 25.26
N ILE A 215 0.56 -21.90 26.44
CA ILE A 215 1.83 -21.56 27.10
C ILE A 215 2.81 -22.76 27.16
N LEU A 216 2.29 -24.00 27.20
CA LEU A 216 3.09 -25.23 27.25
C LEU A 216 3.98 -25.51 26.03
N PHE A 217 3.74 -24.90 24.88
CA PHE A 217 4.54 -25.15 23.65
C PHE A 217 5.62 -24.09 23.37
N ARG A 218 5.75 -23.06 24.22
CA ARG A 218 6.45 -21.80 23.88
C ARG A 218 7.96 -21.89 23.62
N ILE A 219 8.68 -22.92 24.06
CA ILE A 219 10.17 -22.89 24.02
C ILE A 219 10.72 -23.11 22.60
N GLU A 220 10.11 -23.97 21.78
CA GLU A 220 10.49 -24.16 20.37
C GLU A 220 9.62 -23.35 19.39
N THR A 221 8.43 -22.89 19.82
CA THR A 221 7.50 -22.15 18.96
C THR A 221 7.66 -20.63 19.01
N PHE A 222 8.45 -20.08 19.94
CA PHE A 222 8.65 -18.62 20.08
C PHE A 222 9.16 -17.96 18.79
N ASP A 223 10.10 -18.61 18.10
CA ASP A 223 10.65 -18.09 16.85
C ASP A 223 9.60 -18.08 15.72
N TYR A 224 8.74 -19.09 15.67
CA TYR A 224 7.73 -19.21 14.61
C TYR A 224 6.65 -18.13 14.70
N PHE A 225 6.13 -17.84 15.89
CA PHE A 225 5.13 -16.78 16.08
C PHE A 225 5.71 -15.39 15.80
N THR A 226 6.95 -15.16 16.23
CA THR A 226 7.66 -13.92 15.91
C THR A 226 7.82 -13.74 14.40
N ILE A 227 8.11 -14.83 13.66
CA ILE A 227 8.21 -14.81 12.19
C ILE A 227 6.86 -14.45 11.55
N LEU A 228 5.76 -15.07 11.97
CA LEU A 228 4.42 -14.79 11.46
C LEU A 228 4.03 -13.32 11.67
N GLN A 229 4.16 -12.82 12.91
CA GLN A 229 3.79 -11.45 13.25
C GLN A 229 4.63 -10.44 12.45
N LEU A 230 5.96 -10.64 12.42
CA LEU A 230 6.87 -9.76 11.69
C LEU A 230 6.58 -9.78 10.17
N TYR A 231 6.27 -10.96 9.62
CA TYR A 231 5.87 -11.08 8.22
C TYR A 231 4.59 -10.28 7.93
N CYS A 232 3.56 -10.39 8.77
CA CYS A 232 2.31 -9.64 8.63
C CYS A 232 2.51 -8.12 8.73
N GLN A 233 3.36 -7.66 9.65
CA GLN A 233 3.73 -6.24 9.78
C GLN A 233 4.47 -5.74 8.54
N ASN A 234 5.47 -6.50 8.08
CA ASN A 234 6.21 -6.17 6.86
C ASN A 234 5.30 -6.15 5.61
N LEU A 235 4.36 -7.10 5.52
CA LEU A 235 3.35 -7.13 4.47
C LEU A 235 2.45 -5.89 4.52
N CYS A 236 2.06 -5.44 5.71
CA CYS A 236 1.26 -4.23 5.86
C CYS A 236 2.02 -2.96 5.46
N LEU A 237 3.30 -2.85 5.82
CA LEU A 237 4.16 -1.74 5.40
C LEU A 237 4.36 -1.73 3.89
N LEU A 238 4.61 -2.90 3.28
CA LEU A 238 4.70 -3.05 1.83
C LEU A 238 3.38 -2.64 1.15
N ALA A 239 2.25 -3.12 1.67
CA ALA A 239 0.94 -2.83 1.11
C ALA A 239 0.60 -1.35 1.18
N LYS A 240 0.97 -0.66 2.27
CA LYS A 240 0.69 0.76 2.47
C LYS A 240 1.39 1.66 1.43
N LEU A 241 2.47 1.21 0.80
CA LEU A 241 3.09 1.91 -0.35
C LEU A 241 2.16 2.00 -1.57
N PHE A 242 1.15 1.12 -1.65
CA PHE A 242 0.24 0.99 -2.79
C PHE A 242 -1.24 1.10 -2.41
N LEU A 243 -1.54 1.32 -1.12
CA LEU A 243 -2.89 1.55 -0.60
C LEU A 243 -2.95 2.89 0.14
N ASP A 244 -3.85 3.77 -0.30
CA ASP A 244 -4.00 5.10 0.28
C ASP A 244 -4.61 5.03 1.69
N HIS A 245 -5.68 4.26 1.86
CA HIS A 245 -6.52 4.25 3.07
C HIS A 245 -6.22 3.10 4.05
N LYS A 246 -4.99 2.56 4.06
CA LYS A 246 -4.62 1.54 5.06
C LYS A 246 -4.16 2.20 6.37
N THR A 247 -4.85 1.89 7.46
CA THR A 247 -4.66 2.55 8.78
C THR A 247 -3.90 1.69 9.79
N LEU A 248 -4.06 0.36 9.73
CA LEU A 248 -3.41 -0.58 10.66
C LEU A 248 -2.27 -1.33 9.97
N TYR A 249 -1.07 -1.23 10.55
CA TYR A 249 0.15 -1.86 10.02
C TYR A 249 1.07 -2.51 11.07
N TYR A 250 1.00 -2.10 12.35
CA TYR A 250 1.74 -2.76 13.43
C TYR A 250 0.86 -3.70 14.27
N ASP A 251 -0.38 -3.30 14.53
CA ASP A 251 -1.38 -4.16 15.18
C ASP A 251 -2.01 -5.10 14.14
N VAL A 252 -1.39 -6.27 14.00
CA VAL A 252 -1.78 -7.32 13.04
C VAL A 252 -2.56 -8.45 13.69
N ALA A 253 -2.62 -8.49 15.02
CA ALA A 253 -3.29 -9.55 15.79
C ALA A 253 -4.76 -9.79 15.38
N PRO A 254 -5.59 -8.78 15.07
CA PRO A 254 -6.98 -9.05 14.73
C PRO A 254 -7.19 -9.52 13.27
N PHE A 255 -6.13 -9.82 12.50
CA PHE A 255 -6.22 -10.12 11.07
C PHE A 255 -5.68 -11.50 10.68
N LEU A 256 -6.39 -12.16 9.77
CA LEU A 256 -5.83 -13.18 8.88
C LEU A 256 -5.36 -12.54 7.58
N PHE A 257 -4.27 -13.06 7.03
CA PHE A 257 -3.74 -12.68 5.74
C PHE A 257 -3.74 -13.88 4.80
N TYR A 258 -4.30 -13.70 3.62
CA TYR A 258 -4.34 -14.71 2.57
C TYR A 258 -3.41 -14.27 1.44
N VAL A 259 -2.24 -14.89 1.39
CA VAL A 259 -1.12 -14.50 0.54
C VAL A 259 -1.09 -15.39 -0.70
N LEU A 260 -1.36 -14.78 -1.86
CA LEU A 260 -1.33 -15.43 -3.16
C LEU A 260 0.08 -15.41 -3.75
N CYS A 261 0.55 -16.56 -4.20
CA CYS A 261 1.87 -16.73 -4.79
C CYS A 261 1.83 -17.41 -6.16
N GLU A 262 2.76 -17.01 -7.02
CA GLU A 262 3.24 -17.82 -8.14
C GLU A 262 4.40 -18.70 -7.67
N VAL A 263 4.50 -19.94 -8.15
CA VAL A 263 5.56 -20.88 -7.80
C VAL A 263 6.49 -21.08 -8.98
N ASP A 264 7.79 -20.99 -8.72
CA ASP A 264 8.83 -21.43 -9.64
C ASP A 264 9.85 -22.36 -8.94
N THR A 265 11.00 -22.61 -9.58
CA THR A 265 12.06 -23.49 -9.05
C THR A 265 12.74 -22.96 -7.78
N THR A 266 12.60 -21.66 -7.49
CA THR A 266 13.26 -20.95 -6.39
C THR A 266 12.35 -20.76 -5.18
N GLY A 267 11.03 -20.82 -5.35
CA GLY A 267 10.08 -20.74 -4.25
C GLY A 267 8.67 -20.29 -4.65
N CYS A 268 7.94 -19.80 -3.65
CA CYS A 268 6.63 -19.17 -3.78
C CYS A 268 6.79 -17.64 -3.70
N HIS A 269 6.52 -16.96 -4.81
CA HIS A 269 6.67 -15.52 -4.99
C HIS A 269 5.33 -14.83 -4.79
N ILE A 270 5.22 -13.98 -3.79
CA ILE A 270 4.00 -13.20 -3.53
C ILE A 270 3.65 -12.33 -4.74
N VAL A 271 2.40 -12.43 -5.20
CA VAL A 271 1.85 -11.58 -6.27
C VAL A 271 0.72 -10.69 -5.77
N GLY A 272 0.12 -11.04 -4.63
CA GLY A 272 -0.92 -10.26 -4.00
C GLY A 272 -1.40 -10.89 -2.70
N TYR A 273 -2.26 -10.18 -1.99
CA TYR A 273 -2.89 -10.71 -0.79
C TYR A 273 -4.24 -10.03 -0.54
N PHE A 274 -5.03 -10.60 0.36
CA PHE A 274 -6.04 -9.84 1.08
C PHE A 274 -5.98 -10.15 2.58
N SER A 275 -6.45 -9.24 3.42
CA SER A 275 -6.62 -9.45 4.86
C SER A 275 -8.08 -9.52 5.25
N LYS A 276 -8.39 -10.23 6.33
CA LYS A 276 -9.73 -10.38 6.90
C LYS A 276 -9.65 -10.16 8.41
N ARG A 277 -10.58 -9.38 8.98
CA ARG A 277 -10.58 -9.02 10.41
C ARG A 277 -11.55 -9.91 11.20
N PHE A 278 -11.07 -10.48 12.31
CA PHE A 278 -11.90 -11.26 13.24
C PHE A 278 -12.68 -10.31 14.17
N SER A 279 -13.79 -9.72 13.75
CA SER A 279 -14.77 -9.02 14.63
C SER A 279 -15.78 -8.14 13.90
N VAL A 280 -15.59 -7.88 12.61
CA VAL A 280 -16.51 -7.01 11.86
C VAL A 280 -17.53 -7.89 11.15
N GLU A 281 -18.77 -7.89 11.65
CA GLU A 281 -19.88 -8.66 11.08
C GLU A 281 -19.98 -8.38 9.57
N ASN A 282 -20.09 -9.47 8.79
CA ASN A 282 -20.31 -9.47 7.35
C ASN A 282 -19.19 -8.88 6.46
N ASN A 283 -18.03 -8.51 7.01
CA ASN A 283 -16.87 -8.15 6.19
C ASN A 283 -15.98 -9.37 5.91
N ASN A 284 -16.03 -9.92 4.69
CA ASN A 284 -15.16 -11.04 4.30
C ASN A 284 -13.77 -10.60 3.85
N LEU A 285 -13.54 -9.29 3.66
CA LEU A 285 -12.29 -8.72 3.19
C LEU A 285 -12.11 -7.31 3.75
N ALA A 286 -10.96 -7.04 4.37
CA ALA A 286 -10.58 -5.73 4.92
C ALA A 286 -9.71 -4.94 3.93
N CYS A 287 -8.57 -5.51 3.50
CA CYS A 287 -7.70 -4.91 2.49
C CYS A 287 -7.41 -5.94 1.40
N ILE A 288 -7.25 -5.49 0.16
CA ILE A 288 -6.85 -6.32 -0.98
C ILE A 288 -5.82 -5.58 -1.83
N LEU A 289 -4.77 -6.29 -2.24
CA LEU A 289 -3.74 -5.76 -3.11
C LEU A 289 -3.22 -6.84 -4.05
N THR A 290 -3.14 -6.51 -5.34
CA THR A 290 -2.22 -7.17 -6.27
C THR A 290 -1.03 -6.25 -6.45
N LEU A 291 0.18 -6.77 -6.24
CA LEU A 291 1.41 -5.98 -6.38
C LEU A 291 1.52 -5.39 -7.79
N PRO A 292 2.01 -4.15 -7.96
CA PRO A 292 1.93 -3.43 -9.23
C PRO A 292 2.41 -4.21 -10.47
N PRO A 293 3.54 -4.97 -10.44
CA PRO A 293 4.00 -5.73 -11.61
C PRO A 293 3.03 -6.83 -12.08
N PHE A 294 2.14 -7.28 -11.19
CA PHE A 294 1.23 -8.41 -11.42
C PHE A 294 -0.22 -7.96 -11.64
N GLN A 295 -0.49 -6.65 -11.64
CA GLN A 295 -1.83 -6.12 -11.90
C GLN A 295 -2.30 -6.44 -13.33
N ARG A 296 -3.63 -6.46 -13.52
CA ARG A 296 -4.31 -6.75 -14.79
C ARG A 296 -4.04 -8.14 -15.38
N ARG A 297 -3.54 -9.09 -14.58
CA ARG A 297 -3.33 -10.51 -14.95
C ARG A 297 -4.38 -11.48 -14.39
N GLY A 298 -5.47 -10.96 -13.80
CA GLY A 298 -6.54 -11.75 -13.22
C GLY A 298 -6.41 -12.05 -11.71
N TYR A 299 -5.24 -11.83 -11.10
CA TYR A 299 -5.02 -12.10 -9.67
C TYR A 299 -5.96 -11.36 -8.72
N GLY A 300 -6.32 -10.11 -9.02
CA GLY A 300 -7.31 -9.38 -8.22
C GLY A 300 -8.67 -10.08 -8.20
N LYS A 301 -9.14 -10.58 -9.34
CA LYS A 301 -10.39 -11.36 -9.43
C LYS A 301 -10.28 -12.70 -8.72
N PHE A 302 -9.12 -13.35 -8.79
CA PHE A 302 -8.85 -14.58 -8.05
C PHE A 302 -8.97 -14.35 -6.54
N LEU A 303 -8.32 -13.31 -6.00
CA LEU A 303 -8.37 -12.98 -4.56
C LEU A 303 -9.81 -12.67 -4.10
N ILE A 304 -10.59 -11.93 -4.89
CA ILE A 304 -12.01 -11.68 -4.62
C ILE A 304 -12.82 -12.98 -4.62
N SER A 305 -12.61 -13.85 -5.62
CA SER A 305 -13.28 -15.14 -5.68
C SER A 305 -12.98 -15.98 -4.44
N LEU A 306 -11.70 -16.04 -4.05
CA LEU A 306 -11.28 -16.78 -2.87
C LEU A 306 -11.92 -16.25 -1.58
N SER A 307 -12.02 -14.92 -1.41
CA SER A 307 -12.67 -14.37 -0.20
C SER A 307 -14.15 -14.74 -0.11
N TYR A 308 -14.84 -14.90 -1.25
CA TYR A 308 -16.21 -15.41 -1.28
C TYR A 308 -16.29 -16.92 -1.03
N GLU A 309 -15.38 -17.73 -1.58
CA GLU A 309 -15.34 -19.17 -1.29
C GLU A 309 -15.09 -19.46 0.20
N LEU A 310 -14.22 -18.69 0.86
CA LEU A 310 -14.02 -18.79 2.30
C LEU A 310 -15.27 -18.38 3.09
N ALA A 311 -15.97 -17.32 2.66
CA ALA A 311 -17.22 -16.90 3.30
C ALA A 311 -18.31 -17.98 3.17
N LYS A 312 -18.40 -18.66 2.02
CA LYS A 312 -19.33 -19.80 1.82
C LYS A 312 -19.01 -20.95 2.79
N ILE A 313 -17.74 -21.30 2.95
CA ILE A 313 -17.30 -22.36 3.89
C ILE A 313 -17.71 -22.00 5.33
N GLU A 314 -17.64 -20.72 5.69
CA GLU A 314 -18.03 -20.22 7.00
C GLU A 314 -19.55 -19.98 7.16
N ASN A 315 -20.35 -20.21 6.11
CA ASN A 315 -21.78 -19.88 6.04
C ASN A 315 -22.07 -18.39 6.35
N LEU A 316 -21.24 -17.49 5.82
CA LEU A 316 -21.37 -16.04 5.99
C LEU A 316 -21.69 -15.34 4.65
N ILE A 317 -22.62 -14.39 4.71
CA ILE A 317 -22.85 -13.43 3.61
C ILE A 317 -21.86 -12.28 3.80
N GLY A 318 -20.84 -12.25 2.94
CA GLY A 318 -19.72 -11.32 3.03
C GLY A 318 -19.74 -10.18 2.00
N SER A 319 -19.29 -9.00 2.40
CA SER A 319 -18.95 -7.88 1.53
C SER A 319 -17.52 -7.40 1.84
N PRO A 320 -16.81 -6.77 0.89
CA PRO A 320 -15.61 -6.02 1.24
C PRO A 320 -15.92 -4.85 2.18
N GLU A 321 -14.92 -4.51 3.00
CA GLU A 321 -14.86 -3.29 3.79
C GLU A 321 -14.87 -2.05 2.87
N LYS A 322 -15.53 -0.98 3.33
CA LYS A 322 -15.71 0.28 2.61
C LYS A 322 -14.93 1.40 3.32
N PRO A 323 -14.40 2.39 2.59
CA PRO A 323 -14.53 2.60 1.14
C PRO A 323 -13.54 1.76 0.30
N LEU A 324 -14.00 1.29 -0.87
CA LEU A 324 -13.13 0.65 -1.86
C LEU A 324 -12.36 1.70 -2.67
N SER A 325 -11.10 1.39 -3.03
CA SER A 325 -10.37 2.13 -4.05
C SER A 325 -11.09 2.04 -5.41
N ASP A 326 -10.80 2.96 -6.33
CA ASP A 326 -11.39 2.95 -7.67
C ASP A 326 -11.13 1.65 -8.42
N LEU A 327 -9.89 1.15 -8.33
CA LEU A 327 -9.52 -0.14 -8.92
C LEU A 327 -10.23 -1.32 -8.21
N GLY A 328 -10.38 -1.24 -6.89
CA GLY A 328 -11.12 -2.23 -6.10
C GLY A 328 -12.59 -2.29 -6.55
N ARG A 329 -13.26 -1.14 -6.63
CA ARG A 329 -14.67 -1.02 -7.04
C ARG A 329 -14.90 -1.59 -8.44
N LEU A 330 -14.04 -1.26 -9.41
CA LEU A 330 -14.12 -1.82 -10.77
C LEU A 330 -13.93 -3.34 -10.78
N SER A 331 -12.98 -3.85 -9.97
CA SER A 331 -12.70 -5.28 -9.87
C SER A 331 -13.87 -6.06 -9.26
N TYR A 332 -14.45 -5.55 -8.17
CA TYR A 332 -15.63 -6.13 -7.52
C TYR A 332 -16.86 -6.11 -8.43
N LYS A 333 -17.14 -4.96 -9.08
CA LYS A 333 -18.24 -4.86 -10.04
C LYS A 333 -18.11 -5.90 -11.15
N SER A 334 -16.94 -5.99 -11.78
CA SER A 334 -16.69 -6.97 -12.84
C SER A 334 -16.78 -8.42 -12.35
N TYR A 335 -16.42 -8.69 -11.10
CA TYR A 335 -16.57 -10.01 -10.49
C TYR A 335 -18.06 -10.35 -10.28
N TRP A 336 -18.83 -9.48 -9.63
CA TRP A 336 -20.24 -9.69 -9.36
C TRP A 336 -21.06 -9.84 -10.63
N GLU A 337 -20.83 -8.97 -11.62
CA GLU A 337 -21.50 -9.09 -12.93
C GLU A 337 -21.27 -10.46 -13.56
N LYS A 338 -20.03 -10.97 -13.53
CA LYS A 338 -19.71 -12.29 -14.08
C LYS A 338 -20.38 -13.43 -13.31
N VAL A 339 -20.34 -13.39 -11.98
CA VAL A 339 -20.91 -14.46 -11.14
C VAL A 339 -22.43 -14.50 -11.28
N ILE A 340 -23.10 -13.34 -11.19
CA ILE A 340 -24.55 -13.24 -11.33
C ILE A 340 -24.98 -13.65 -12.73
N PHE A 341 -24.29 -13.18 -13.78
CA PHE A 341 -24.60 -13.54 -15.15
C PHE A 341 -24.49 -15.05 -15.39
N ASN A 342 -23.40 -15.68 -14.93
CA ASN A 342 -23.23 -17.13 -15.07
C ASN A 342 -24.30 -17.91 -14.30
N TYR A 343 -24.68 -17.45 -13.11
CA TYR A 343 -25.75 -18.08 -12.34
C TYR A 343 -27.10 -17.99 -13.05
N LEU A 344 -27.47 -16.82 -13.57
CA LEU A 344 -28.75 -16.62 -14.28
C LEU A 344 -28.81 -17.37 -15.62
N LEU A 345 -27.67 -17.70 -16.24
CA LEU A 345 -27.62 -18.57 -17.41
C LEU A 345 -28.01 -20.01 -17.08
N GLU A 346 -27.73 -20.47 -15.86
CA GLU A 346 -28.06 -21.82 -15.39
C GLU A 346 -29.45 -21.87 -14.73
N TYR A 347 -29.85 -20.77 -14.06
CA TYR A 347 -31.09 -20.66 -13.29
C TYR A 347 -31.85 -19.37 -13.66
N SER A 348 -32.60 -19.41 -14.76
CA SER A 348 -33.23 -18.22 -15.34
C SER A 348 -34.36 -17.60 -14.50
N ASP A 349 -35.00 -18.39 -13.64
CA ASP A 349 -36.16 -17.98 -12.84
C ASP A 349 -35.83 -17.71 -11.36
N SER A 350 -34.54 -17.57 -11.04
CA SER A 350 -34.11 -17.45 -9.65
C SER A 350 -34.48 -16.13 -8.98
N SER A 351 -34.83 -16.22 -7.69
CA SER A 351 -35.10 -15.06 -6.86
C SER A 351 -33.80 -14.40 -6.37
N ILE A 352 -33.89 -13.15 -5.88
CA ILE A 352 -32.75 -12.46 -5.26
C ILE A 352 -32.25 -13.22 -4.02
N GLU A 353 -33.13 -13.93 -3.30
CA GLU A 353 -32.78 -14.71 -2.12
C GLU A 353 -32.01 -15.97 -2.46
N GLU A 354 -32.21 -16.55 -3.65
CA GLU A 354 -31.48 -17.72 -4.13
C GLU A 354 -30.09 -17.37 -4.69
N ILE A 355 -29.91 -16.12 -5.15
CA ILE A 355 -28.64 -15.59 -5.64
C ILE A 355 -27.71 -15.16 -4.47
N ARG A 356 -28.31 -14.78 -3.33
CA ARG A 356 -27.61 -14.37 -2.11
C ARG A 356 -26.92 -15.55 -1.43
#